data_AF-A0A1U7TFZ9-F1
#
_entry.id   AF-A0A1U7TFZ9-F1
#
_cell.length_a   1.000
_cell.length_b   1.000
_cell.length_c   1.000
_cell.angle_alpha   90.00
_cell.angle_beta   90.00
_cell.angle_gamma   90.00
#
_symmetry.space_group_name_H-M   'P 1'
#
loop_
_entity.id
_entity.type
_entity.pdbx_description
1 polymer ?
#
loop_
_entity_poly.entity_id
_entity_poly.type
_entity_poly.pdbx_seq_one_letter_code
_entity_poly.pdbx_strand_id
1 'polypeptide(L)'
;MLLAIEIFLVSNASSIQSPGTSTQILQIVLKRCEENKSRSKDDYQAAVERLIMAARISDPKLFIKHMTINVNKEQVYSLEHCSALKWLNENMKWAGKVWLFSNH
;
A
#
# COMPACT_ATOMS: atom_id res chain seq x y z
N MET A 1 -3.33 9.14 2.24
CA MET A 1 -3.25 7.76 1.75
C MET A 1 -1.85 7.20 1.85
N LEU A 2 -0.80 8.03 1.70
CA LEU A 2 0.60 7.65 1.95
C LEU A 2 0.80 6.91 3.28
N LEU A 3 0.51 7.58 4.42
CA LEU A 3 0.62 6.97 5.75
C LEU A 3 -0.12 5.63 5.88
N ALA A 4 -1.28 5.49 5.25
CA ALA A 4 -2.06 4.26 5.31
C ALA A 4 -1.38 3.10 4.57
N ILE A 5 -0.73 3.38 3.43
CA ILE A 5 0.05 2.38 2.69
C ILE A 5 1.32 2.01 3.48
N GLU A 6 1.97 2.98 4.10
CA GLU A 6 3.17 2.74 4.93
C GLU A 6 2.84 1.88 6.15
N ILE A 7 1.74 2.19 6.86
CA ILE A 7 1.23 1.37 7.96
C ILE A 7 0.86 -0.02 7.46
N PHE A 8 0.22 -0.14 6.29
CA PHE A 8 -0.12 -1.43 5.69
C PHE A 8 1.14 -2.26 5.40
N LEU A 9 2.19 -1.66 4.84
CA LEU A 9 3.47 -2.32 4.58
C LEU A 9 4.14 -2.80 5.86
N VAL A 10 4.25 -1.93 6.87
CA VAL A 10 4.88 -2.28 8.16
C VAL A 10 4.08 -3.35 8.89
N SER A 11 2.74 -3.27 8.87
CA SER A 11 1.86 -4.30 9.48
C SER A 11 1.99 -5.67 8.82
N ASN A 12 2.43 -5.72 7.55
CA ASN A 12 2.64 -6.95 6.80
C ASN A 12 4.14 -7.30 6.64
N ALA A 13 5.04 -6.67 7.39
CA ALA A 13 6.49 -6.80 7.22
C ALA A 13 6.97 -8.25 7.30
N SER A 14 6.47 -9.02 8.27
CA SER A 14 6.82 -10.44 8.44
C SER A 14 6.46 -11.28 7.20
N SER A 15 5.31 -11.01 6.59
CA SER A 15 4.85 -11.69 5.37
C SER A 15 5.65 -11.24 4.15
N ILE A 16 6.06 -9.97 4.08
CA ILE A 16 6.88 -9.45 2.97
C ILE A 16 8.29 -10.04 2.99
N GLN A 17 8.89 -10.20 4.18
CA GLN A 17 10.29 -10.59 4.33
C GLN A 17 10.51 -12.11 4.44
N SER A 18 9.46 -12.90 4.64
CA SER A 18 9.61 -14.34 4.79
C SER A 18 10.16 -15.00 3.50
N PRO A 19 11.22 -15.83 3.59
CA PRO A 19 11.87 -16.45 2.43
C PRO A 19 11.00 -17.43 1.60
N GLY A 20 9.75 -17.68 2.00
CA GLY A 20 8.82 -18.62 1.34
C GLY A 20 7.49 -18.02 0.90
N THR A 21 7.27 -16.72 1.09
CA THR A 21 5.98 -16.03 0.84
C THR A 21 6.00 -15.15 -0.40
N SER A 22 6.96 -15.31 -1.31
CA SER A 22 7.03 -14.54 -2.57
C SER A 22 5.79 -14.69 -3.46
N THR A 23 4.96 -15.70 -3.20
CA THR A 23 3.68 -15.97 -3.85
C THR A 23 2.49 -15.26 -3.18
N GLN A 24 2.66 -14.69 -1.99
CA GLN A 24 1.58 -14.04 -1.25
C GLN A 24 1.31 -12.65 -1.85
N ILE A 25 0.12 -12.49 -2.43
CA ILE A 25 -0.30 -11.25 -3.09
C ILE A 25 -0.84 -10.29 -2.03
N LEU A 26 -0.16 -9.17 -1.82
CA LEU A 26 -0.69 -8.06 -1.04
C LEU A 26 -1.69 -7.28 -1.89
N GLN A 27 -2.94 -7.16 -1.40
CA GLN A 27 -4.02 -6.49 -2.12
C GLN A 27 -4.58 -5.32 -1.31
N ILE A 28 -4.89 -4.24 -2.02
CA ILE A 28 -5.63 -3.09 -1.52
C ILE A 28 -6.96 -3.04 -2.27
N VAL A 29 -8.06 -3.08 -1.54
CA VAL A 29 -9.43 -3.07 -2.09
C VAL A 29 -10.11 -1.77 -1.72
N LEU A 30 -10.50 -0.98 -2.71
CA LEU A 30 -11.29 0.24 -2.50
C LEU A 30 -12.78 -0.10 -2.63
N LYS A 31 -13.43 -0.20 -1.49
CA LYS A 31 -14.87 -0.49 -1.40
C LYS A 31 -15.70 0.76 -1.68
N ARG A 32 -16.82 0.57 -2.37
CA ARG A 32 -17.83 1.63 -2.51
C ARG A 32 -18.67 1.69 -1.25
N CYS A 33 -19.05 2.89 -0.85
CA CYS A 33 -19.99 3.07 0.26
C CYS A 33 -21.41 2.93 -0.30
N GLU A 34 -22.15 1.91 0.16
CA GLU A 34 -23.53 1.61 -0.26
C GLU A 34 -24.58 2.51 0.43
N GLU A 35 -24.18 3.37 1.37
CA GLU A 35 -25.13 4.27 2.04
C GLU A 35 -25.55 5.40 1.09
N ASN A 36 -26.85 5.40 0.77
CA ASN A 36 -27.70 6.31 -0.02
C ASN A 36 -27.58 7.83 0.25
N LYS A 37 -26.40 8.34 0.58
CA LYS A 37 -26.09 9.76 0.47
C LYS A 37 -25.38 9.94 -0.86
N SER A 38 -25.69 11.03 -1.56
CA SER A 38 -25.08 11.46 -2.80
C SER A 38 -23.57 11.77 -2.66
N ARG A 39 -22.77 10.82 -2.14
CA ARG A 39 -21.33 10.82 -2.30
C ARG A 39 -21.10 10.65 -3.78
N SER A 40 -20.61 11.72 -4.41
CA SER A 40 -20.52 11.76 -5.84
C SER A 40 -19.53 10.69 -6.32
N LYS A 41 -19.70 10.23 -7.55
CA LYS A 41 -18.73 9.41 -8.28
C LYS A 41 -17.29 9.95 -8.14
N ASP A 42 -17.15 11.24 -7.89
CA ASP A 42 -15.88 11.95 -7.77
C ASP A 42 -15.11 11.56 -6.51
N ASP A 43 -15.78 11.29 -5.38
CA ASP A 43 -15.08 10.89 -4.14
C ASP A 43 -14.40 9.53 -4.28
N TYR A 44 -15.07 8.58 -4.96
CA TYR A 44 -14.52 7.26 -5.21
C TYR A 44 -13.32 7.34 -6.17
N GLN A 45 -13.44 8.16 -7.21
CA GLN A 45 -12.37 8.41 -8.15
C GLN A 45 -11.19 9.14 -7.47
N ALA A 46 -11.46 10.11 -6.60
CA ALA A 46 -10.45 10.78 -5.79
C ALA A 46 -9.73 9.80 -4.86
N ALA A 47 -10.42 8.81 -4.29
CA ALA A 47 -9.78 7.75 -3.50
C ALA A 47 -8.81 6.90 -4.35
N VAL A 48 -9.18 6.57 -5.59
CA VAL A 48 -8.31 5.87 -6.55
C VAL A 48 -7.07 6.73 -6.87
N GLU A 49 -7.25 8.00 -7.18
CA GLU A 49 -6.13 8.90 -7.50
C GLU A 49 -5.20 9.09 -6.31
N ARG A 50 -5.75 9.19 -5.10
CA ARG A 50 -4.97 9.28 -3.86
C ARG A 50 -4.17 7.99 -3.59
N LEU A 51 -4.69 6.81 -3.93
CA LEU A 51 -3.96 5.54 -3.84
C LEU A 51 -2.76 5.54 -4.79
N ILE A 52 -3.01 5.86 -6.06
CA ILE A 52 -2.00 5.88 -7.12
C ILE A 52 -0.91 6.91 -6.79
N MET A 53 -1.31 8.12 -6.36
CA MET A 53 -0.38 9.16 -5.97
C MET A 53 0.46 8.73 -4.77
N ALA A 54 -0.17 8.15 -3.74
CA ALA A 54 0.54 7.66 -2.56
C ALA A 54 1.62 6.62 -2.92
N ALA A 55 1.30 5.63 -3.76
CA ALA A 55 2.28 4.66 -4.24
C ALA A 55 3.44 5.29 -5.03
N ARG A 56 3.15 6.34 -5.81
CA ARG A 56 4.14 7.07 -6.63
C ARG A 56 5.07 7.98 -5.83
N ILE A 57 4.58 8.59 -4.75
CA ILE A 57 5.36 9.50 -3.90
C ILE A 57 6.11 8.76 -2.79
N SER A 58 5.75 7.51 -2.49
CA SER A 58 6.57 6.65 -1.64
C SER A 58 8.01 6.61 -2.15
N ASP A 59 8.96 6.59 -1.22
CA ASP A 59 10.37 6.46 -1.53
C ASP A 59 10.97 5.35 -0.64
N PRO A 60 11.41 4.22 -1.22
CA PRO A 60 11.32 3.80 -2.62
C PRO A 60 9.89 3.75 -3.22
N LYS A 61 9.74 4.01 -4.53
CA LYS A 61 8.44 3.95 -5.21
C LYS A 61 7.81 2.57 -5.12
N LEU A 62 6.50 2.54 -4.87
CA LEU A 62 5.70 1.33 -4.82
C LEU A 62 5.03 1.08 -6.16
N PHE A 63 5.03 -0.17 -6.61
CA PHE A 63 4.37 -0.57 -7.83
C PHE A 63 3.06 -1.28 -7.52
N ILE A 64 1.94 -0.63 -7.87
CA ILE A 64 0.60 -1.21 -7.75
C ILE A 64 0.05 -1.52 -9.15
N LYS A 65 -0.53 -2.71 -9.30
CA LYS A 65 -1.22 -3.14 -10.52
C LYS A 65 -2.73 -3.13 -10.26
N HIS A 66 -3.45 -2.36 -11.06
CA HIS A 66 -4.91 -2.48 -11.11
C HIS A 66 -5.27 -3.84 -11.69
N MET A 67 -6.00 -4.64 -10.92
CA MET A 67 -6.24 -6.04 -11.25
C MET A 67 -7.59 -6.21 -11.91
N THR A 68 -8.67 -5.93 -11.17
CA THR A 68 -10.05 -6.10 -11.63
C THR A 68 -10.98 -5.19 -10.85
N ILE A 69 -12.13 -4.93 -11.46
CA ILE A 69 -13.33 -4.52 -10.74
C ILE A 69 -14.04 -5.81 -10.29
N ASN A 70 -14.22 -6.02 -8.99
CA ASN A 70 -14.89 -7.23 -8.51
C ASN A 70 -16.41 -7.19 -8.78
N VAL A 71 -17.13 -8.28 -8.44
CA VAL A 71 -18.59 -8.38 -8.62
C VAL A 71 -19.38 -7.25 -7.94
N ASN A 72 -18.80 -6.63 -6.90
CA ASN A 72 -19.36 -5.51 -6.14
C ASN A 72 -18.91 -4.14 -6.70
N LYS A 73 -18.33 -4.09 -7.89
CA LYS A 73 -17.78 -2.88 -8.52
C LYS A 73 -16.65 -2.20 -7.73
N GLU A 74 -15.98 -2.94 -6.84
CA GLU A 74 -14.84 -2.47 -6.06
C GLU A 74 -13.54 -2.59 -6.86
N GLN A 75 -12.65 -1.62 -6.70
CA GLN A 75 -11.37 -1.57 -7.38
C GLN A 75 -10.33 -2.35 -6.57
N VAL A 76 -9.73 -3.37 -7.18
CA VAL A 76 -8.71 -4.22 -6.55
C VAL A 76 -7.34 -3.91 -7.13
N TYR A 77 -6.39 -3.60 -6.26
CA TYR A 77 -5.00 -3.33 -6.60
C TYR A 77 -4.10 -4.36 -5.94
N SER A 78 -3.21 -5.00 -6.70
CA SER A 78 -2.09 -5.77 -6.12
C SER A 78 -0.85 -4.92 -5.99
N LEU A 79 -0.20 -5.00 -4.84
CA LEU A 79 1.11 -4.43 -4.61
C LEU A 79 2.19 -5.44 -5.01
N GLU A 80 3.13 -5.00 -5.85
CA GLU A 80 4.26 -5.83 -6.28
C GLU A 80 5.20 -6.12 -5.10
N HIS A 81 5.46 -7.40 -4.86
CA HIS A 81 6.27 -7.89 -3.74
C HIS A 81 7.68 -7.27 -3.73
N CYS A 82 8.38 -7.23 -4.87
CA CYS A 82 9.73 -6.67 -4.95
C CYS A 82 9.76 -5.18 -4.55
N SER A 83 8.77 -4.41 -4.98
CA SER A 83 8.65 -3.00 -4.61
C SER A 83 8.39 -2.80 -3.11
N ALA A 84 7.51 -3.61 -2.53
CA ALA A 84 7.19 -3.60 -1.12
C ALA A 84 8.40 -4.01 -0.26
N LEU A 85 9.11 -5.07 -0.66
CA LEU A 85 10.31 -5.54 0.02
C LEU A 85 11.42 -4.49 -0.01
N LYS A 86 11.63 -3.84 -1.17
CA LYS A 86 12.61 -2.76 -1.30
C LYS A 86 12.26 -1.59 -0.39
N TRP A 87 10.99 -1.15 -0.40
CA TRP A 87 10.55 -0.08 0.48
C TRP A 87 10.77 -0.41 1.95
N LEU A 88 10.36 -1.61 2.37
CA LEU A 88 10.46 -2.06 3.75
C LEU A 88 11.92 -2.13 4.24
N ASN A 89 12.83 -2.61 3.39
CA ASN A 89 14.25 -2.65 3.70
C ASN A 89 14.84 -1.26 3.91
N GLU A 90 14.51 -0.28 3.06
CA GLU A 90 14.99 1.10 3.23
C GLU A 90 14.37 1.78 4.46
N ASN A 91 13.07 1.58 4.68
CA ASN A 91 12.38 2.09 5.87
C ASN A 91 13.01 1.53 7.16
N MET A 92 13.34 0.24 7.20
CA MET A 92 14.00 -0.36 8.37
C MET A 92 15.45 0.12 8.57
N LYS A 93 16.20 0.35 7.48
CA LYS A 93 17.54 0.97 7.58
C LYS A 93 17.44 2.38 8.17
N TRP A 94 16.48 3.18 7.71
CA TRP A 94 16.24 4.52 8.23
C TRP A 94 15.83 4.48 9.70
N ALA A 95 14.84 3.65 10.05
CA ALA A 95 14.39 3.48 11.43
C ALA A 95 15.54 3.02 12.35
N GLY A 96 16.41 2.12 11.88
CA GLY A 96 17.61 1.72 12.62
C GLY A 96 18.54 2.91 12.91
N LYS A 97 18.79 3.77 11.92
CA LYS A 97 19.61 4.98 12.11
C LYS A 97 18.97 5.96 13.11
N VAL A 98 17.66 6.16 13.04
CA VAL A 98 16.96 7.17 13.85
C VAL A 98 16.66 6.68 15.26
N TRP A 99 16.32 5.40 15.44
CA TRP A 99 15.85 4.87 16.71
C TRP A 99 16.86 3.98 17.44
N LEU A 100 17.72 3.26 16.73
CA LEU A 100 18.65 2.29 17.34
C LEU A 100 20.08 2.85 17.48
N PHE A 101 20.51 3.76 16.60
CA PHE A 101 21.86 4.30 16.57
C PHE A 101 21.94 5.78 16.99
N SER A 102 21.12 6.19 17.97
CA SER A 102 21.36 7.46 18.69
C SER A 102 22.60 7.32 19.56
N ASN A 103 23.79 7.42 18.93
CA ASN A 103 25.05 7.58 19.64
C ASN A 103 25.16 9.04 20.13
N HIS A 104 24.99 9.21 21.43
CA HIS A 104 25.75 10.17 22.21
C HIS A 104 27.20 9.70 22.34
#